data_AF-A0A832D0H3-F1
#
_entry.id   AF-A0A832D0H3-F1
#
_cell.length_a   1.000
_cell.length_b   1.000
_cell.length_c   1.000
_cell.angle_alpha   90.00
_cell.angle_beta   90.00
_cell.angle_gamma   90.00
#
_symmetry.space_group_name_H-M   'P 1'
#
loop_
_entity.id
_entity.type
_entity.pdbx_description
1 polymer ?
#
loop_
_entity_poly.entity_id
_entity_poly.type
_entity_poly.pdbx_seq_one_letter_code
_entity_poly.pdbx_strand_id
1 'polypeptide(L)'
;MESMQAKDVLGFAIERASALNGLWNLFIAVATGIVGVMASGKSFTRSRSLRIFLSLVFLAFAYVNLDAMLRLGELRQTLLTMLPATLPGRPEVVATLGPARPWQYVVFHVFLDAVVLAAIWVVPWPSARD
;
A
#
# COMPACT_ATOMS: atom_id res chain seq x y z
N MET A 1 -30.21 -14.29 -16.97
CA MET A 1 -29.05 -13.77 -16.21
C MET A 1 -29.10 -14.43 -14.85
N GLU A 2 -28.15 -15.31 -14.53
CA GLU A 2 -27.98 -15.77 -13.14
C GLU A 2 -27.82 -14.54 -12.25
N SER A 3 -28.64 -14.44 -11.22
CA SER A 3 -28.48 -13.39 -10.22
C SER A 3 -27.13 -13.60 -9.53
N MET A 4 -26.20 -12.66 -9.71
CA MET A 4 -24.98 -12.61 -8.90
C MET A 4 -25.35 -12.75 -7.43
N GLN A 5 -24.85 -13.80 -6.79
CA GLN A 5 -25.15 -14.05 -5.39
C GLN A 5 -24.26 -13.15 -4.53
N ALA A 6 -24.73 -12.76 -3.34
CA ALA A 6 -23.96 -11.92 -2.40
C ALA A 6 -22.55 -12.49 -2.14
N LYS A 7 -22.45 -13.83 -2.12
CA LYS A 7 -21.20 -14.58 -1.94
C LYS A 7 -20.19 -14.33 -3.06
N ASP A 8 -20.63 -14.09 -4.29
CA ASP A 8 -19.75 -13.90 -5.45
C ASP A 8 -19.12 -12.50 -5.40
N VAL A 9 -19.92 -11.49 -5.03
CA VAL A 9 -19.43 -10.11 -4.79
C VAL A 9 -18.45 -10.08 -3.62
N LEU A 10 -18.81 -10.75 -2.52
CA LEU A 10 -17.96 -10.81 -1.34
C LEU A 10 -16.66 -11.57 -1.62
N GLY A 11 -16.73 -12.70 -2.33
CA GLY A 11 -15.56 -13.47 -2.77
C GLY A 11 -14.62 -12.64 -3.63
N PHE A 12 -15.15 -11.96 -4.64
CA PHE A 12 -14.36 -11.05 -5.47
C PHE A 12 -13.73 -9.91 -4.65
N ALA A 13 -14.46 -9.30 -3.72
CA ALA A 13 -13.92 -8.25 -2.86
C ALA A 13 -12.79 -8.76 -1.93
N ILE A 14 -12.92 -9.98 -1.41
CA ILE A 14 -11.90 -10.64 -0.58
C ILE A 14 -10.64 -10.95 -1.40
N GLU A 15 -10.78 -11.50 -2.61
CA GLU A 15 -9.65 -11.77 -3.50
C GLU A 15 -8.86 -10.50 -3.80
N ARG A 16 -9.56 -9.40 -4.08
CA ARG A 16 -8.92 -8.10 -4.34
C ARG A 16 -8.27 -7.51 -3.09
N ALA A 17 -8.88 -7.69 -1.92
CA ALA A 17 -8.27 -7.33 -0.65
C ALA A 17 -6.98 -8.13 -0.37
N SER A 18 -6.97 -9.43 -0.68
CA SER A 18 -5.81 -10.31 -0.55
C SER A 18 -4.65 -9.85 -1.45
N ALA A 19 -4.93 -9.52 -2.71
CA ALA A 19 -3.93 -8.97 -3.62
C ALA A 19 -3.31 -7.66 -3.10
N LEU A 20 -4.14 -6.77 -2.53
CA LEU A 20 -3.66 -5.54 -1.91
C LEU A 20 -2.79 -5.81 -0.68
N ASN A 21 -3.17 -6.79 0.15
CA ASN A 21 -2.36 -7.20 1.30
C ASN A 21 -0.97 -7.70 0.84
N GLY A 22 -0.90 -8.36 -0.32
CA GLY A 22 0.36 -8.73 -0.97
C GLY A 22 1.23 -7.52 -1.31
N LEU A 23 0.65 -6.49 -1.94
CA LEU A 23 1.36 -5.25 -2.26
C LEU A 23 1.80 -4.49 -1.00
N TRP A 24 0.95 -4.48 0.03
CA TRP A 24 1.26 -3.88 1.33
C TRP A 24 2.42 -4.59 2.04
N ASN A 25 2.43 -5.92 2.04
CA ASN A 25 3.54 -6.69 2.61
C ASN A 25 4.84 -6.47 1.82
N LEU A 26 4.75 -6.38 0.49
CA LEU A 26 5.89 -6.04 -0.34
C LEU A 26 6.42 -4.64 -0.03
N PHE A 27 5.54 -3.66 0.22
CA PHE A 27 5.93 -2.33 0.67
C PHE A 27 6.69 -2.36 1.97
N ILE A 28 6.19 -3.07 2.98
CA ILE A 28 6.89 -3.23 4.27
C ILE A 28 8.26 -3.88 4.04
N ALA A 29 8.35 -4.92 3.21
CA ALA A 29 9.61 -5.61 2.91
C ALA A 29 10.63 -4.67 2.22
N VAL A 30 10.20 -3.89 1.23
CA VAL A 30 11.07 -2.91 0.54
C VAL A 30 11.53 -1.81 1.51
N ALA A 31 10.59 -1.23 2.26
CA ALA A 31 10.88 -0.17 3.23
C ALA A 31 11.86 -0.64 4.32
N THR A 32 11.59 -1.79 4.93
CA THR A 32 12.48 -2.38 5.96
C THR A 32 13.82 -2.82 5.38
N GLY A 33 13.85 -3.33 4.15
CA GLY A 33 15.09 -3.66 3.44
C GLY A 33 15.98 -2.43 3.22
N ILE A 34 15.39 -1.30 2.78
CA ILE A 34 16.10 -0.02 2.63
C ILE A 34 16.65 0.43 3.99
N VAL A 35 15.81 0.46 5.02
CA VAL A 35 16.22 0.86 6.38
C VAL A 35 17.35 -0.04 6.89
N GLY A 36 17.25 -1.36 6.70
CA GLY A 36 18.28 -2.32 7.10
C GLY A 36 19.61 -2.14 6.36
N VAL A 37 19.56 -1.92 5.03
CA VAL A 37 20.75 -1.59 4.24
C VAL A 37 21.41 -0.33 4.77
N MET A 38 20.63 0.72 5.02
CA MET A 38 21.16 1.98 5.54
C MET A 38 21.74 1.81 6.96
N ALA A 39 21.03 1.08 7.83
CA ALA A 39 21.44 0.77 9.19
C ALA A 39 22.70 -0.11 9.27
N SER A 40 23.07 -0.82 8.21
CA SER A 40 24.32 -1.58 8.15
C SER A 40 25.57 -0.72 8.31
N GLY A 41 25.47 0.59 8.06
CA GLY A 41 26.55 1.52 8.37
C GLY A 41 27.79 1.42 7.49
N LYS A 42 27.74 0.59 6.44
CA LYS A 42 28.86 0.36 5.52
C LYS A 42 29.20 1.63 4.73
N SER A 43 30.45 1.79 4.34
CA SER A 43 30.92 3.00 3.63
C SER A 43 30.08 3.35 2.38
N PHE A 44 29.60 2.36 1.63
CA PHE A 44 28.77 2.57 0.44
C PHE A 44 27.40 3.22 0.74
N THR A 45 26.83 3.09 1.95
CA THR A 45 25.52 3.68 2.31
C THR A 45 25.59 5.21 2.45
N ARG A 46 26.80 5.76 2.50
CA ARG A 46 27.08 7.20 2.44
C ARG A 46 27.13 7.73 1.00
N SER A 47 27.21 6.85 0.01
CA SER A 47 27.21 7.25 -1.40
C SER A 47 25.92 7.98 -1.74
N ARG A 48 26.05 9.24 -2.17
CA ARG A 48 24.91 10.05 -2.61
C ARG A 48 24.19 9.39 -3.79
N SER A 49 24.93 8.76 -4.69
CA SER A 49 24.37 8.06 -5.84
C SER A 49 23.48 6.89 -5.42
N LEU A 50 23.91 6.11 -4.42
CA LEU A 50 23.09 5.03 -3.87
C LEU A 50 21.81 5.57 -3.21
N ARG A 51 21.93 6.64 -2.41
CA ARG A 51 20.75 7.25 -1.75
C ARG A 51 19.72 7.76 -2.77
N ILE A 52 20.19 8.39 -3.86
CA ILE A 52 19.32 8.82 -4.96
C ILE A 52 18.67 7.60 -5.62
N PHE A 53 19.46 6.58 -5.96
CA PHE A 53 18.96 5.35 -6.57
C PHE A 53 17.88 4.68 -5.71
N LEU A 54 18.15 4.46 -4.42
CA LEU A 54 17.20 3.88 -3.48
C LEU A 54 15.92 4.73 -3.35
N SER A 55 16.06 6.06 -3.33
CA SER A 55 14.90 6.97 -3.26
C SER A 55 14.04 6.88 -4.51
N LEU A 56 14.63 6.85 -5.70
CA LEU A 56 13.89 6.77 -6.96
C LEU A 56 13.17 5.43 -7.12
N VAL A 57 13.86 4.32 -6.84
CA VAL A 57 13.28 2.97 -6.88
C VAL A 57 12.14 2.86 -5.87
N PHE A 58 12.36 3.35 -4.63
CA PHE A 58 11.34 3.37 -3.60
C PHE A 58 10.12 4.20 -4.01
N LEU A 59 10.31 5.42 -4.53
CA LEU A 59 9.22 6.30 -4.94
C LEU A 59 8.42 5.72 -6.11
N ALA A 60 9.09 5.10 -7.09
CA ALA A 60 8.41 4.41 -8.18
C ALA A 60 7.54 3.26 -7.66
N PHE A 61 8.07 2.47 -6.73
CA PHE A 61 7.33 1.38 -6.09
C PHE A 61 6.17 1.90 -5.22
N ALA A 62 6.41 2.90 -4.38
CA ALA A 62 5.42 3.54 -3.50
C ALA A 62 4.25 4.11 -4.31
N TYR A 63 4.55 4.75 -5.45
CA TYR A 63 3.53 5.26 -6.36
C TYR A 63 2.62 4.15 -6.90
N VAL A 64 3.19 3.05 -7.39
CA VAL A 64 2.42 1.91 -7.90
C VAL A 64 1.58 1.27 -6.79
N ASN A 65 2.12 1.17 -5.57
CA ASN A 65 1.40 0.65 -4.41
C ASN A 65 0.20 1.54 -4.05
N LEU A 66 0.39 2.86 -4.00
CA LEU A 66 -0.69 3.81 -3.72
C LEU A 66 -1.76 3.82 -4.81
N ASP A 67 -1.38 3.79 -6.09
CA ASP A 67 -2.34 3.71 -7.21
C ASP A 67 -3.21 2.45 -7.11
N ALA A 68 -2.62 1.29 -6.78
CA ALA A 68 -3.36 0.06 -6.57
C ALA A 68 -4.36 0.16 -5.39
N MET A 69 -4.00 0.84 -4.30
CA MET A 69 -4.90 1.10 -3.17
C MET A 69 -6.08 1.98 -3.57
N LEU A 70 -5.84 3.04 -4.32
CA LEU A 70 -6.88 3.95 -4.80
C LEU A 70 -7.85 3.24 -5.75
N ARG A 71 -7.33 2.49 -6.72
CA ARG A 71 -8.15 1.68 -7.64
C ARG A 71 -9.00 0.65 -6.92
N LEU A 72 -8.50 0.04 -5.85
CA LEU A 72 -9.30 -0.89 -5.04
C LEU A 72 -10.44 -0.15 -4.32
N GLY A 73 -10.19 1.05 -3.82
CA GLY A 73 -11.23 1.91 -3.24
C GLY A 73 -12.34 2.22 -4.23
N GLU A 74 -11.97 2.64 -5.45
CA GLU A 74 -12.91 2.90 -6.55
C GLU A 74 -13.70 1.66 -6.97
N LEU A 75 -13.03 0.51 -7.05
CA LEU A 75 -13.67 -0.77 -7.36
C LEU A 75 -14.70 -1.14 -6.29
N ARG A 76 -14.36 -1.03 -5.00
CA ARG A 76 -15.30 -1.29 -3.90
C ARG A 76 -16.50 -0.35 -3.95
N GLN A 77 -16.27 0.93 -4.21
CA GLN A 77 -17.34 1.90 -4.38
C GLN A 77 -18.28 1.51 -5.54
N THR A 78 -17.70 1.07 -6.66
CA THR A 78 -18.46 0.62 -7.84
C THR A 78 -19.24 -0.67 -7.57
N LEU A 79 -18.67 -1.62 -6.83
CA LEU A 79 -19.39 -2.83 -6.42
C LEU A 79 -20.60 -2.47 -5.55
N LEU A 80 -20.44 -1.52 -4.62
CA LEU A 80 -21.54 -1.06 -3.75
C LEU A 80 -22.70 -0.43 -4.53
N THR A 81 -22.42 0.30 -5.62
CA THR A 81 -23.48 0.88 -6.46
C THR A 81 -24.21 -0.18 -7.31
N MET A 82 -23.56 -1.31 -7.60
CA MET A 82 -24.15 -2.43 -8.35
C MET A 82 -25.00 -3.38 -7.48
N LEU A 83 -24.91 -3.28 -6.14
CA LEU A 83 -25.69 -4.15 -5.25
C LEU A 83 -27.20 -3.89 -5.37
N PRO A 84 -28.06 -4.93 -5.44
CA PRO A 84 -29.50 -4.76 -5.48
C PRO A 84 -30.05 -4.26 -4.13
N ALA A 85 -31.05 -3.38 -4.16
CA ALA A 85 -31.65 -2.81 -2.95
C ALA A 85 -32.28 -3.88 -2.04
N THR A 86 -32.71 -4.98 -2.64
CA THR A 86 -33.36 -6.13 -1.98
C THR A 86 -32.39 -7.20 -1.48
N LEU A 87 -31.07 -6.96 -1.54
CA LEU A 87 -30.08 -7.93 -1.07
C LEU A 87 -30.25 -8.21 0.43
N PRO A 88 -30.44 -9.47 0.85
CA PRO A 88 -30.43 -9.83 2.27
C PRO A 88 -29.08 -9.48 2.91
N GLY A 89 -29.10 -8.80 4.06
CA GLY A 89 -27.87 -8.37 4.74
C GLY A 89 -27.13 -7.22 4.05
N ARG A 90 -27.81 -6.44 3.20
CA ARG A 90 -27.22 -5.27 2.52
C ARG A 90 -26.52 -4.29 3.48
N PRO A 91 -27.11 -3.87 4.62
CA PRO A 91 -26.45 -2.93 5.53
C PRO A 91 -25.07 -3.42 6.00
N GLU A 92 -24.96 -4.71 6.32
CA GLU A 92 -23.73 -5.36 6.80
C GLU A 92 -22.68 -5.44 5.69
N VAL A 93 -23.11 -5.79 4.46
CA VAL A 93 -22.23 -5.82 3.29
C VAL A 93 -21.71 -4.42 2.96
N VAL A 94 -22.58 -3.40 3.00
CA VAL A 94 -22.21 -2.00 2.77
C VAL A 94 -21.21 -1.52 3.82
N ALA A 95 -21.45 -1.82 5.09
CA ALA A 95 -20.56 -1.45 6.18
C ALA A 95 -19.17 -2.12 6.04
N THR A 96 -19.12 -3.38 5.60
CA THR A 96 -17.87 -4.14 5.46
C THR A 96 -17.07 -3.74 4.22
N LEU A 97 -17.75 -3.45 3.11
CA LEU A 97 -17.10 -3.10 1.84
C LEU A 97 -16.83 -1.60 1.69
N GLY A 98 -17.39 -0.76 2.56
CA GLY A 98 -17.19 0.69 2.55
C GLY A 98 -15.71 1.06 2.47
N PRO A 99 -15.24 1.63 1.36
CA PRO A 99 -13.84 2.03 1.25
C PRO A 99 -13.55 3.24 2.14
N ALA A 100 -12.30 3.40 2.56
CA ALA A 100 -11.86 4.64 3.16
C ALA A 100 -11.94 5.77 2.12
N ARG A 101 -11.97 7.03 2.57
CA ARG A 101 -11.94 8.16 1.65
C ARG A 101 -10.57 8.18 0.93
N PRO A 102 -10.50 8.53 -0.37
CA PRO A 102 -9.24 8.53 -1.14
C PRO A 102 -8.08 9.25 -0.44
N TRP A 103 -8.34 10.40 0.18
CA TRP A 103 -7.33 11.18 0.89
C TRP A 103 -6.74 10.45 2.12
N GLN A 104 -7.49 9.55 2.76
CA GLN A 104 -6.99 8.79 3.92
C GLN A 104 -5.88 7.84 3.49
N TYR A 105 -6.03 7.19 2.33
CA TYR A 105 -4.97 6.37 1.75
C TYR A 105 -3.74 7.22 1.42
N VAL A 106 -3.94 8.37 0.77
CA VAL A 106 -2.84 9.27 0.37
C VAL A 106 -2.07 9.78 1.59
N VAL A 107 -2.75 10.34 2.60
CA VAL A 107 -2.09 10.91 3.79
C VAL A 107 -1.31 9.85 4.54
N PHE A 108 -1.92 8.68 4.78
CA PHE A 108 -1.25 7.59 5.48
C PHE A 108 -0.03 7.07 4.71
N HIS A 109 -0.18 6.86 3.40
CA HIS A 109 0.90 6.34 2.56
C HIS A 109 2.07 7.33 2.44
N VAL A 110 1.77 8.60 2.12
CA VAL A 110 2.78 9.66 1.98
C VAL A 110 3.53 9.88 3.29
N PHE A 111 2.86 9.75 4.43
CA PHE A 111 3.54 9.80 5.74
C PHE A 111 4.59 8.69 5.86
N LEU A 112 4.26 7.45 5.51
CA LEU A 112 5.21 6.34 5.56
C LEU A 112 6.34 6.52 4.53
N ASP A 113 6.02 7.02 3.34
CA ASP A 113 7.01 7.32 2.32
C ASP A 113 8.02 8.36 2.81
N ALA A 114 7.53 9.41 3.49
CA ALA A 114 8.38 10.42 4.10
C ALA A 114 9.28 9.82 5.18
N VAL A 115 8.80 8.87 5.99
CA VAL A 115 9.62 8.15 6.98
C VAL A 115 10.74 7.35 6.31
N VAL A 116 10.47 6.63 5.22
CA VAL A 116 11.49 5.87 4.49
C VAL A 116 12.52 6.80 3.84
N LEU A 117 12.07 7.90 3.22
CA LEU A 117 12.99 8.89 2.66
C LEU A 117 13.84 9.56 3.74
N ALA A 118 13.25 9.89 4.89
CA ALA A 118 13.99 10.41 6.04
C ALA A 118 15.03 9.39 6.55
N ALA A 119 14.70 8.10 6.57
CA ALA A 119 15.66 7.05 6.87
C ALA A 119 16.84 7.02 5.89
N ILE A 120 16.63 7.29 4.60
CA ILE A 120 17.73 7.36 3.62
C ILE A 120 18.62 8.60 3.82
N TRP A 121 18.01 9.76 4.07
CA TRP A 121 18.71 11.05 3.95
C TRP A 121 19.08 11.71 5.27
N VAL A 122 18.23 11.57 6.29
CA VAL A 122 18.31 12.34 7.53
C VAL A 122 18.95 11.54 8.65
N VAL A 123 18.67 10.24 8.72
CA VAL A 123 19.16 9.42 9.83
C VAL A 123 20.68 9.28 9.78
N PRO A 124 21.41 9.67 10.85
CA PRO A 124 22.86 9.52 10.92
C PRO A 124 23.20 8.08 11.32
N TRP A 125 23.14 7.16 10.35
CA TRP A 125 23.44 5.75 10.59
C TRP A 125 24.86 5.56 11.13
N PRO A 126 25.04 4.67 12.12
CA PRO A 126 26.35 4.39 12.69
C PRO A 126 27.32 3.90 11.62
N SER A 127 28.61 4.23 11.74
CA SER A 127 29.63 3.66 10.84
C SER A 127 29.99 2.27 11.35
N ALA A 128 29.79 1.25 10.53
CA ALA A 128 30.56 0.02 10.72
C ALA A 128 32.04 0.35 10.41
N ARG A 129 32.98 -0.24 11.16
CA ARG A 129 34.37 -0.31 10.73
C ARG A 129 34.40 -1.42 9.68
N ASP A 130 34.78 -1.07 8.45
CA ASP A 130 34.91 -2.01 7.33
C ASP A 130 35.95 -3.10 7.65
#